data_AF-A0A644YZK5-F1
#
_entry.id   AF-A0A644YZK5-F1
#
_cell.length_a   1.000
_cell.length_b   1.000
_cell.length_c   1.000
_cell.angle_alpha   90.00
_cell.angle_beta   90.00
_cell.angle_gamma   90.00
#
_symmetry.space_group_name_H-M   'P 1'
#
loop_
_entity.id
_entity.type
_entity.pdbx_description
1 polymer ?
#
loop_
_entity_poly.entity_id
_entity_poly.type
_entity_poly.pdbx_seq_one_letter_code
_entity_poly.pdbx_strand_id
1 'polypeptide(L)'
;MFNMKNKKLRAIFFLIIILVISGIVYYKNKIEWQYNPIKVIQKSFKFKNKHDYEAYKKCYKYPESIQEDSIDNIESVNIINIDKVNDANLYKSFIDSNNIDEEEIEIYKVKYDIKFNDESKSSIGNGEDEIDYILAKDQSSKWKIYSWGR
;
A
#
# COMPACT_ATOMS: atom_id res chain seq x y z
N MET A 1 -12.73 -54.78 3.20
CA MET A 1 -11.41 -54.21 2.82
C MET A 1 -11.63 -52.80 2.27
N PHE A 2 -11.41 -51.76 3.08
CA PHE A 2 -11.66 -50.36 2.67
C PHE A 2 -10.71 -49.97 1.53
N ASN A 3 -11.25 -49.64 0.36
CA ASN A 3 -10.51 -49.45 -0.88
C ASN A 3 -9.53 -48.25 -0.78
N MET A 4 -8.25 -48.51 -0.56
CA MET A 4 -7.19 -47.50 -0.39
C MET A 4 -7.04 -46.55 -1.58
N LYS A 5 -7.38 -47.00 -2.81
CA LYS A 5 -7.40 -46.13 -4.00
C LYS A 5 -8.41 -44.98 -3.85
N ASN A 6 -9.61 -45.25 -3.33
CA ASN A 6 -10.65 -44.23 -3.14
C ASN A 6 -10.26 -43.22 -2.04
N LYS A 7 -9.53 -43.65 -1.00
CA LYS A 7 -9.02 -42.74 0.04
C LYS A 7 -7.91 -41.82 -0.49
N LYS A 8 -6.97 -42.36 -1.28
CA LYS A 8 -5.91 -41.56 -1.93
C LYS A 8 -6.49 -40.58 -2.95
N LEU A 9 -7.45 -41.00 -3.76
CA LEU A 9 -8.12 -40.14 -4.75
C LEU A 9 -8.89 -38.99 -4.08
N ARG A 10 -9.60 -39.27 -2.98
CA ARG A 10 -10.26 -38.23 -2.16
C ARG A 10 -9.26 -37.25 -1.56
N ALA A 11 -8.13 -37.73 -1.03
CA ALA A 11 -7.10 -36.87 -0.47
C ALA A 11 -6.48 -35.94 -1.52
N ILE A 12 -6.21 -36.44 -2.73
CA ILE A 12 -5.73 -35.63 -3.87
C ILE A 12 -6.77 -34.57 -4.24
N PHE A 13 -8.05 -34.93 -4.28
CA PHE A 13 -9.14 -33.99 -4.58
C PHE A 13 -9.24 -32.87 -3.53
N PHE A 14 -9.12 -33.20 -2.24
CA PHE A 14 -9.08 -32.18 -1.17
C PHE A 14 -7.87 -31.25 -1.29
N LEU A 15 -6.69 -31.78 -1.65
CA LEU A 15 -5.48 -30.97 -1.90
C LEU A 15 -5.69 -29.98 -3.04
N ILE A 16 -6.32 -30.41 -4.14
CA ILE A 16 -6.63 -29.52 -5.28
C ILE A 16 -7.61 -28.44 -4.84
N ILE A 17 -8.66 -28.77 -4.08
CA ILE A 17 -9.62 -27.79 -3.55
C ILE A 17 -8.91 -26.75 -2.68
N ILE A 18 -8.03 -27.17 -1.78
CA ILE A 18 -7.27 -26.26 -0.92
C ILE A 18 -6.40 -25.31 -1.74
N LEU A 19 -5.73 -25.81 -2.78
CA LEU A 19 -4.91 -24.99 -3.67
C LEU A 19 -5.77 -23.98 -4.46
N VAL A 20 -6.93 -24.39 -4.97
CA VAL A 20 -7.87 -23.52 -5.68
C VAL A 20 -8.41 -22.42 -4.76
N ILE A 21 -8.86 -22.78 -3.56
CA ILE A 21 -9.37 -21.80 -2.58
C ILE A 21 -8.26 -20.82 -2.17
N SER A 22 -7.05 -21.32 -1.93
CA SER A 22 -5.89 -20.48 -1.58
C SER A 22 -5.57 -19.49 -2.72
N GLY A 23 -5.64 -19.93 -3.97
CA GLY A 23 -5.48 -19.09 -5.14
C GLY A 23 -6.52 -17.97 -5.22
N ILE A 24 -7.81 -18.30 -5.02
CA ILE A 24 -8.90 -17.32 -5.03
C ILE A 24 -8.71 -16.27 -3.93
N VAL A 25 -8.40 -16.70 -2.70
CA VAL A 25 -8.16 -15.80 -1.56
C VAL A 25 -6.95 -14.89 -1.85
N TYR A 26 -5.88 -15.43 -2.42
CA TYR A 26 -4.70 -14.66 -2.81
C TYR A 26 -5.03 -13.59 -3.86
N TYR A 27 -5.75 -13.95 -4.91
CA TYR A 27 -6.17 -13.01 -5.96
C TYR A 27 -7.08 -11.90 -5.42
N LYS A 28 -8.04 -12.26 -4.56
CA LYS A 28 -8.94 -11.29 -3.91
C LYS A 28 -8.15 -10.27 -3.09
N ASN A 29 -7.24 -10.74 -2.24
CA ASN A 29 -6.35 -9.88 -1.45
C ASN A 29 -5.39 -9.02 -2.29
N LYS A 30 -5.05 -9.47 -3.52
CA LYS A 30 -4.20 -8.72 -4.44
C LYS A 30 -4.91 -7.50 -5.04
N ILE A 31 -6.25 -7.48 -5.08
CA ILE A 31 -7.03 -6.42 -5.74
C ILE A 31 -7.75 -5.55 -4.71
N GLU A 32 -8.24 -6.11 -3.61
CA GLU A 32 -9.12 -5.39 -2.67
C GLU A 32 -8.43 -4.30 -1.84
N TRP A 33 -7.10 -4.31 -1.74
CA TRP A 33 -6.38 -3.31 -0.95
C TRP A 33 -6.60 -1.88 -1.45
N GLN A 34 -6.97 -1.71 -2.73
CA GLN A 34 -7.26 -0.41 -3.33
C GLN A 34 -8.57 0.23 -2.82
N TYR A 35 -9.43 -0.53 -2.13
CA TYR A 35 -10.70 -0.01 -1.60
C TYR A 35 -10.63 0.40 -0.13
N ASN A 36 -9.42 0.43 0.46
CA ASN A 36 -9.20 0.91 1.82
C ASN A 36 -7.94 1.80 1.85
N PRO A 37 -8.03 3.06 2.28
CA PRO A 37 -6.92 4.01 2.19
C PRO A 37 -5.72 3.59 3.05
N ILE A 38 -5.97 3.08 4.26
CA ILE A 38 -4.92 2.56 5.14
C ILE A 38 -4.18 1.40 4.48
N LYS A 39 -4.90 0.48 3.81
CA LYS A 39 -4.27 -0.62 3.07
C LYS A 39 -3.45 -0.13 1.87
N VAL A 40 -3.85 0.96 1.21
CA VAL A 40 -3.05 1.59 0.14
C VAL A 40 -1.70 2.08 0.67
N ILE A 41 -1.70 2.77 1.82
CA ILE A 41 -0.48 3.20 2.51
C ILE A 41 0.38 1.99 2.89
N GLN A 42 -0.20 0.99 3.57
CA GLN A 42 0.56 -0.22 3.97
C GLN A 42 1.18 -0.94 2.78
N LYS A 43 0.48 -0.97 1.64
CA LYS A 43 0.99 -1.57 0.40
C LYS A 43 2.12 -0.75 -0.20
N SER A 44 2.06 0.58 -0.17
CA SER A 44 3.15 1.41 -0.70
C SER A 44 4.46 1.12 0.04
N PHE A 45 4.44 1.04 1.38
CA PHE A 45 5.61 0.65 2.18
C PHE A 45 6.07 -0.78 1.90
N LYS A 46 5.13 -1.73 1.74
CA LYS A 46 5.47 -3.10 1.38
C LYS A 46 6.13 -3.21 0.00
N PHE A 47 5.72 -2.38 -0.95
CA PHE A 47 6.34 -2.34 -2.28
C PHE A 47 7.71 -1.67 -2.24
N LYS A 48 7.91 -0.65 -1.38
CA LYS A 48 9.24 -0.08 -1.10
C LYS A 48 10.23 -1.15 -0.61
N ASN A 49 9.87 -1.89 0.44
CA ASN A 49 10.69 -2.99 0.98
C ASN A 49 11.00 -4.12 -0.01
N LYS A 50 10.20 -4.23 -1.08
CA LYS A 50 10.38 -5.25 -2.12
C LYS A 50 11.15 -4.73 -3.32
N HIS A 51 11.47 -3.43 -3.36
CA HIS A 51 11.97 -2.75 -4.54
C HIS A 51 11.09 -3.00 -5.78
N ASP A 52 9.76 -3.11 -5.56
CA ASP A 52 8.79 -3.36 -6.64
C ASP A 52 8.22 -2.02 -7.12
N TYR A 53 9.01 -1.32 -7.95
CA TYR A 53 8.68 0.02 -8.46
C TYR A 53 7.35 0.06 -9.22
N GLU A 54 7.07 -0.96 -10.04
CA GLU A 54 5.82 -1.05 -10.80
C GLU A 54 4.59 -1.25 -9.90
N ALA A 55 4.70 -2.02 -8.83
CA ALA A 55 3.62 -2.15 -7.86
C ALA A 55 3.49 -0.88 -6.99
N TYR A 56 4.60 -0.26 -6.64
CA TYR A 56 4.61 0.99 -5.87
C TYR A 56 3.88 2.12 -6.60
N LYS A 57 4.17 2.34 -7.89
CA LYS A 57 3.47 3.33 -8.73
C LYS A 57 1.95 3.15 -8.73
N LYS A 58 1.45 1.91 -8.64
CA LYS A 58 0.01 1.62 -8.61
C LYS A 58 -0.69 2.15 -7.36
N CYS A 59 0.03 2.50 -6.30
CA CYS A 59 -0.55 3.16 -5.12
C CYS A 59 -0.88 4.63 -5.37
N TYR A 60 -0.32 5.27 -6.40
CA TYR A 60 -0.36 6.72 -6.59
C TYR A 60 -1.30 7.15 -7.72
N LYS A 61 -1.82 8.37 -7.61
CA LYS A 61 -2.63 9.02 -8.65
C LYS A 61 -1.76 9.53 -9.81
N TYR A 62 -0.60 10.11 -9.48
CA TYR A 62 0.37 10.71 -10.40
C TYR A 62 1.72 9.98 -10.32
N PRO A 63 1.80 8.73 -10.83
CA PRO A 63 2.98 7.88 -10.69
C PRO A 63 4.23 8.41 -11.42
N GLU A 64 4.08 9.30 -12.39
CA GLU A 64 5.15 9.94 -13.15
C GLU A 64 6.09 10.81 -12.30
N SER A 65 5.62 11.24 -11.13
CA SER A 65 6.42 12.01 -10.17
C SER A 65 7.39 11.14 -9.34
N ILE A 66 7.26 9.82 -9.43
CA ILE A 66 8.04 8.88 -8.63
C ILE A 66 9.29 8.47 -9.40
N GLN A 67 10.46 8.58 -8.77
CA GLN A 67 11.73 8.13 -9.35
C GLN A 67 12.08 6.73 -8.82
N GLU A 68 12.57 5.85 -9.69
CA GLU A 68 12.93 4.47 -9.34
C GLU A 68 14.05 4.42 -8.29
N ASP A 69 15.08 5.24 -8.48
CA ASP A 69 16.24 5.37 -7.59
C ASP A 69 15.87 5.69 -6.12
N SER A 70 14.71 6.33 -5.91
CA SER A 70 14.23 6.67 -4.56
C SER A 70 13.87 5.44 -3.71
N ILE A 71 13.63 4.30 -4.35
CA ILE A 71 13.24 3.05 -3.68
C ILE A 71 14.43 2.10 -3.58
N ASP A 72 15.31 2.08 -4.57
CA ASP A 72 16.48 1.19 -4.60
C ASP A 72 17.47 1.46 -3.46
N ASN A 73 17.53 2.71 -2.99
CA ASN A 73 18.38 3.07 -1.86
C ASN A 73 17.79 2.65 -0.49
N ILE A 74 16.54 2.21 -0.40
CA ILE A 74 15.89 1.84 0.87
C ILE A 74 16.28 0.40 1.25
N GLU A 75 17.03 0.21 2.32
CA GLU A 75 17.30 -1.13 2.88
C GLU A 75 16.03 -1.70 3.54
N SER A 76 15.35 -0.89 4.34
CA SER A 76 14.08 -1.26 4.96
C SER A 76 13.27 -0.04 5.36
N VAL A 77 11.95 -0.19 5.40
CA VAL A 77 11.02 0.81 5.89
C VAL A 77 9.83 0.14 6.60
N ASN A 78 9.59 0.50 7.85
CA ASN A 78 8.58 -0.13 8.71
C ASN A 78 7.59 0.91 9.22
N ILE A 79 6.31 0.67 9.01
CA ILE A 79 5.25 1.51 9.59
C ILE A 79 5.18 1.24 11.09
N ILE A 80 5.29 2.29 11.89
CA ILE A 80 5.10 2.28 13.33
C ILE A 80 3.63 2.58 13.65
N ASN A 81 3.08 3.65 13.05
CA ASN A 81 1.69 4.04 13.27
C ASN A 81 1.08 4.73 12.04
N ILE A 82 -0.25 4.68 11.93
CA ILE A 82 -1.04 5.41 10.94
C ILE A 82 -2.21 6.07 11.66
N ASP A 83 -2.17 7.39 11.80
CA ASP A 83 -3.22 8.18 12.45
C ASP A 83 -4.00 8.97 11.41
N LYS A 84 -5.34 8.93 11.51
CA LYS A 84 -6.19 9.79 10.68
C LYS A 84 -6.12 11.23 11.19
N VAL A 85 -5.83 12.16 10.31
CA VAL A 85 -5.83 13.59 10.60
C VAL A 85 -7.25 14.12 10.46
N ASN A 86 -7.73 14.86 11.46
CA ASN A 86 -9.04 15.51 11.45
C ASN A 86 -8.88 17.03 11.59
N ASP A 87 -8.17 17.66 10.65
CA ASP A 87 -7.99 19.11 10.60
C ASP A 87 -8.76 19.70 9.43
N ALA A 88 -9.89 20.34 9.72
CA ALA A 88 -10.77 20.91 8.71
C ALA A 88 -10.08 21.96 7.81
N ASN A 89 -9.10 22.71 8.33
CA ASN A 89 -8.40 23.71 7.53
C ASN A 89 -7.49 23.04 6.50
N LEU A 90 -6.82 21.95 6.88
CA LEU A 90 -5.93 21.21 6.01
C LEU A 90 -6.72 20.52 4.88
N TYR A 91 -7.88 19.93 5.23
CA TYR A 91 -8.83 19.41 4.25
C TYR A 91 -9.28 20.50 3.27
N LYS A 92 -9.80 21.62 3.79
CA LYS A 92 -10.30 22.73 2.97
C LYS A 92 -9.23 23.29 2.04
N SER A 93 -8.02 23.55 2.54
CA SER A 93 -6.92 24.07 1.73
C SER A 93 -6.57 23.14 0.56
N PHE A 94 -6.62 21.83 0.79
CA PHE A 94 -6.32 20.85 -0.24
C PHE A 94 -7.45 20.76 -1.28
N ILE A 95 -8.70 20.74 -0.83
CA ILE A 95 -9.91 20.74 -1.67
C ILE A 95 -9.92 21.96 -2.59
N ASP A 96 -9.77 23.16 -2.02
CA ASP A 96 -9.84 24.43 -2.75
C ASP A 96 -8.73 24.51 -3.83
N SER A 97 -7.55 23.94 -3.55
CA SER A 97 -6.40 23.97 -4.47
C SER A 97 -6.51 22.99 -5.63
N ASN A 98 -7.25 21.89 -5.46
CA ASN A 98 -7.29 20.78 -6.43
C ASN A 98 -8.68 20.54 -7.04
N ASN A 99 -9.71 21.27 -6.58
CA ASN A 99 -11.10 21.15 -7.03
C ASN A 99 -11.63 19.70 -6.93
N ILE A 100 -11.47 19.10 -5.75
CA ILE A 100 -11.87 17.72 -5.41
C ILE A 100 -12.96 17.77 -4.34
N ASP A 101 -13.92 16.86 -4.38
CA ASP A 101 -14.97 16.76 -3.36
C ASP A 101 -14.42 16.27 -2.01
N GLU A 102 -14.86 16.91 -0.91
CA GLU A 102 -14.40 16.61 0.46
C GLU A 102 -14.61 15.14 0.86
N GLU A 103 -15.74 14.55 0.44
CA GLU A 103 -16.12 13.16 0.74
C GLU A 103 -15.19 12.12 0.09
N GLU A 104 -14.36 12.56 -0.86
CA GLU A 104 -13.45 11.70 -1.60
C GLU A 104 -12.03 11.73 -1.07
N ILE A 105 -11.74 12.48 0.00
CA ILE A 105 -10.39 12.69 0.54
C ILE A 105 -10.24 12.13 1.96
N GLU A 106 -9.11 11.47 2.21
CA GLU A 106 -8.68 11.13 3.55
C GLU A 106 -7.20 11.43 3.77
N ILE A 107 -6.88 11.98 4.95
CA ILE A 107 -5.53 12.42 5.30
C ILE A 107 -5.04 11.62 6.49
N TYR A 108 -3.83 11.10 6.35
CA TYR A 108 -3.21 10.25 7.36
C TYR A 108 -1.79 10.71 7.64
N LYS A 109 -1.46 10.81 8.92
CA LYS A 109 -0.09 10.94 9.39
C LYS A 109 0.48 9.55 9.62
N VAL A 110 1.62 9.26 9.01
CA VAL A 110 2.27 7.96 9.10
C VAL A 110 3.60 8.13 9.80
N LYS A 111 3.74 7.49 10.96
CA LYS A 111 5.02 7.34 11.65
C LYS A 111 5.69 6.05 11.18
N TYR A 112 6.97 6.13 10.83
CA TYR A 112 7.71 5.00 10.28
C TYR A 112 9.19 5.04 10.70
N ASP A 113 9.85 3.89 10.63
CA ASP A 113 11.30 3.75 10.77
C ASP A 113 11.90 3.39 9.41
N ILE A 114 12.95 4.08 8.97
CA ILE A 114 13.59 3.86 7.67
C ILE A 114 15.08 3.64 7.81
N LYS A 115 15.60 2.75 6.97
CA LYS A 115 17.02 2.50 6.82
C LYS A 115 17.39 2.53 5.34
N PHE A 116 18.42 3.29 4.99
CA PHE A 116 18.98 3.40 3.66
C PHE A 116 20.30 2.63 3.56
N ASN A 117 20.57 2.11 2.36
CA ASN A 117 21.87 1.52 2.03
C ASN A 117 22.98 2.59 2.04
N ASP A 118 22.68 3.78 1.53
CA ASP A 118 23.56 4.95 1.51
C ASP A 118 22.77 6.19 1.95
N GLU A 119 22.96 6.58 3.22
CA GLU A 119 22.26 7.70 3.84
C GLU A 119 22.58 9.05 3.17
N SER A 120 23.75 9.18 2.53
CA SER A 120 24.16 10.43 1.86
C SER A 120 23.32 10.78 0.62
N LYS A 121 22.58 9.80 0.08
CA LYS A 121 21.68 9.96 -1.07
C LYS A 121 20.24 10.30 -0.69
N SER A 122 19.95 10.45 0.60
CA SER A 122 18.61 10.75 1.08
C SER A 122 18.56 12.14 1.71
N SER A 123 17.39 12.80 1.61
CA SER A 123 17.11 14.06 2.30
C SER A 123 16.78 13.85 3.78
N ILE A 124 16.42 12.63 4.17
CA ILE A 124 16.17 12.22 5.55
C ILE A 124 17.21 11.17 5.96
N GLY A 125 17.61 11.21 7.23
CA GLY A 125 18.52 10.21 7.79
C GLY A 125 17.84 8.87 8.08
N ASN A 126 18.63 7.94 8.60
CA ASN A 126 18.13 6.68 9.14
C ASN A 126 17.40 6.90 10.47
N GLY A 127 16.38 6.10 10.74
CA GLY A 127 15.61 6.09 11.99
C GLY A 127 14.14 6.46 11.81
N GLU A 128 13.52 6.93 12.91
CA GLU A 128 12.10 7.27 12.93
C GLU A 128 11.82 8.60 12.24
N ASP A 129 10.73 8.64 11.48
CA ASP A 129 10.24 9.83 10.81
C ASP A 129 8.70 9.83 10.65
N GLU A 130 8.16 10.98 10.27
CA GLU A 130 6.74 11.19 9.99
C GLU A 130 6.52 11.81 8.61
N ILE A 131 5.42 11.38 7.98
CA ILE A 131 4.96 11.86 6.68
C ILE A 131 3.45 11.90 6.63
N ASP A 132 2.89 12.97 6.07
CA ASP A 132 1.47 13.06 5.82
C ASP A 132 1.16 12.53 4.42
N TYR A 133 0.13 11.69 4.33
CA TYR A 133 -0.41 11.12 3.10
C TYR A 133 -1.81 11.67 2.87
N ILE A 134 -2.03 12.25 1.69
CA ILE A 134 -3.35 12.65 1.22
C ILE A 134 -3.81 11.63 0.19
N LEU A 135 -4.91 10.93 0.49
CA LEU A 135 -5.52 9.94 -0.38
C LEU A 135 -6.82 10.47 -0.94
N ALA A 136 -7.05 10.19 -2.22
CA ALA A 136 -8.31 10.47 -2.89
C ALA A 136 -8.82 9.25 -3.64
N LYS A 137 -10.14 9.15 -3.83
CA LYS A 137 -10.71 8.16 -4.75
C LYS A 137 -10.41 8.53 -6.20
N ASP A 138 -10.15 7.52 -7.01
CA ASP A 138 -10.18 7.65 -8.46
C ASP A 138 -11.59 7.42 -9.02
N GLN A 139 -11.74 7.56 -10.35
CA GLN A 139 -13.02 7.36 -11.05
C GLN A 139 -13.61 5.95 -10.88
N SER A 140 -12.82 4.97 -10.43
CA SER A 140 -13.27 3.60 -10.12
C SER A 140 -13.53 3.40 -8.62
N SER A 141 -13.63 4.48 -7.85
CA SER A 141 -13.79 4.50 -6.40
C SER A 141 -12.67 3.80 -5.64
N LYS A 142 -11.49 3.68 -6.25
CA LYS A 142 -10.29 3.12 -5.62
C LYS A 142 -9.47 4.24 -5.01
N TRP A 143 -8.99 4.02 -3.80
CA TRP A 143 -8.09 4.93 -3.11
C TRP A 143 -6.71 4.95 -3.78
N LYS A 144 -6.19 6.16 -3.94
CA LYS A 144 -4.86 6.45 -4.47
C LYS A 144 -4.21 7.52 -3.60
N ILE A 145 -2.89 7.41 -3.42
CA ILE A 145 -2.09 8.48 -2.84
C ILE A 145 -2.02 9.61 -3.87
N TYR A 146 -2.59 10.75 -3.52
CA TYR A 146 -2.60 11.94 -4.36
C TYR A 146 -1.37 12.79 -4.10
N SER A 147 -1.05 12.99 -2.83
CA SER A 147 0.13 13.74 -2.38
C SER A 147 0.70 13.14 -1.10
N TRP A 148 1.97 13.41 -0.86
CA TRP A 148 2.67 13.09 0.38
C TRP A 148 3.68 14.18 0.68
N GLY A 149 3.87 14.51 1.95
CA GLY A 149 4.76 15.59 2.35
C GLY A 149 4.67 15.90 3.83
N ARG A 150 5.46 16.89 4.26
CA ARG A 150 5.36 17.51 5.58
C ARG A 150 4.85 18.93 5.43
#